data_AF-A0A354ER73-F1
#
_entry.id   AF-A0A354ER73-F1
#
_cell.length_a   1.000
_cell.length_b   1.000
_cell.length_c   1.000
_cell.angle_alpha   90.00
_cell.angle_beta   90.00
_cell.angle_gamma   90.00
#
_symmetry.space_group_name_H-M   'P 1'
#
loop_
_entity.id
_entity.type
_entity.pdbx_description
1 polymer ?
#
loop_
_entity_poly.entity_id
_entity_poly.type
_entity_poly.pdbx_seq_one_letter_code
_entity_poly.pdbx_strand_id
1 'polypeptide(L)' 'FNEAVKTAFERGDHEALIDWVGLAEDAQLSVPTDEHYLPVLYIAAQQQPGEPVSFFNDHIDGGSISMTGVRIG' A
#
# COMPACT_ATOMS: atom_id res chain seq x y z
N PHE A 1 6.83 -3.35 6.22
CA PHE A 1 5.98 -3.29 5.01
C PHE A 1 4.99 -2.12 4.95
N ASN A 2 4.04 -1.94 5.89
CA ASN A 2 2.96 -0.91 5.81
C ASN A 2 3.45 0.49 5.40
N GLU A 3 4.47 1.01 6.08
CA GLU A 3 5.03 2.35 5.78
C GLU A 3 5.63 2.45 4.38
N ALA A 4 6.25 1.37 3.87
CA ALA A 4 6.82 1.36 2.52
C ALA A 4 5.73 1.50 1.46
N VAL A 5 4.57 0.85 1.66
CA VAL A 5 3.39 0.99 0.79
C VAL A 5 2.89 2.42 0.81
N LYS A 6 2.72 3.03 2.00
CA LYS A 6 2.27 4.43 2.12
C LYS A 6 3.24 5.39 1.43
N THR A 7 4.55 5.22 1.64
CA THR A 7 5.58 6.04 0.98
C THR A 7 5.54 5.90 -0.54
N ALA A 8 5.29 4.70 -1.08
CA ALA A 8 5.15 4.51 -2.53
C ALA A 8 3.93 5.26 -3.08
N PHE A 9 2.79 5.24 -2.39
CA PHE A 9 1.62 6.07 -2.73
C PHE A 9 1.92 7.58 -2.71
N GLU A 10 2.57 8.07 -1.65
CA GLU A 10 2.94 9.49 -1.52
C GLU A 10 3.87 9.97 -2.64
N ARG A 11 4.75 9.08 -3.12
CA ARG A 11 5.66 9.34 -4.24
C ARG A 11 5.03 9.14 -5.61
N GLY A 12 3.85 8.54 -5.68
CA GLY A 12 3.26 8.07 -6.94
C GLY A 12 4.10 6.97 -7.62
N ASP A 13 4.84 6.19 -6.84
CA ASP A 13 5.70 5.11 -7.33
C ASP A 13 4.89 3.82 -7.53
N HIS A 14 4.10 3.81 -8.62
CA HIS A 14 3.21 2.68 -8.93
C HIS A 14 3.97 1.42 -9.32
N GLU A 15 5.15 1.54 -9.90
CA GLU A 15 6.01 0.38 -10.21
C GLU A 15 6.42 -0.34 -8.92
N ALA A 16 6.79 0.39 -7.88
CA ALA A 16 7.11 -0.20 -6.58
C ALA A 16 5.88 -0.81 -5.87
N LEU A 17 4.67 -0.26 -6.09
CA LEU A 17 3.43 -0.88 -5.61
C LEU A 17 3.12 -2.18 -6.38
N ILE A 18 3.38 -2.23 -7.68
CA ILE A 18 3.21 -3.44 -8.51
C ILE A 18 4.22 -4.51 -8.08
N ASP A 19 5.49 -4.14 -7.92
CA ASP A 19 6.55 -5.02 -7.39
C ASP A 19 6.61 -5.01 -5.85
N TRP A 20 5.45 -5.22 -5.21
CA TRP A 20 5.34 -5.15 -3.75
C TRP A 20 6.20 -6.19 -3.02
N VAL A 21 6.54 -7.30 -3.68
CA VAL A 21 7.47 -8.31 -3.13
C VAL A 21 8.87 -7.73 -2.98
N GLY A 22 9.31 -6.90 -3.94
CA GLY A 22 10.58 -6.17 -3.90
C GLY A 22 10.55 -4.89 -3.06
N LEU A 23 9.36 -4.37 -2.73
CA LEU A 23 9.17 -3.10 -2.04
C LEU A 23 9.78 -3.06 -0.61
N ALA A 24 9.81 -4.18 0.10
CA ALA A 24 10.44 -4.28 1.42
C ALA A 24 10.90 -5.71 1.73
N GLU A 25 11.94 -5.85 2.55
CA GLU A 25 12.47 -7.15 2.98
C GLU A 25 11.41 -8.04 3.65
N ASP A 26 10.47 -7.44 4.38
CA ASP A 26 9.41 -8.10 5.12
C ASP A 26 8.08 -8.27 4.34
N ALA A 27 8.08 -7.98 3.03
CA ALA A 27 6.87 -7.98 2.21
C ALA A 27 6.15 -9.34 2.18
N GLN A 28 6.87 -10.43 1.86
CA GLN A 28 6.28 -11.77 1.81
C GLN A 28 5.86 -12.30 3.19
N LEU A 29 6.47 -11.81 4.27
CA LEU A 29 6.02 -12.13 5.63
C LEU A 29 4.73 -11.38 5.99
N SER A 30 4.54 -10.18 5.42
CA SER A 30 3.36 -9.34 5.65
C SER A 30 2.16 -9.74 4.80
N VAL A 31 2.41 -10.25 3.59
CA VAL A 31 1.41 -10.72 2.63
C VAL A 31 1.82 -12.12 2.14
N PRO A 32 1.43 -13.19 2.86
CA PRO A 32 1.84 -14.56 2.51
C PRO A 32 1.19 -15.09 1.22
N THR A 33 0.04 -14.52 0.87
CA THR A 33 -0.72 -14.80 -0.33
C THR A 33 -1.26 -13.48 -0.89
N ASP A 34 -1.22 -13.32 -2.20
CA ASP A 34 -1.33 -12.02 -2.87
C ASP A 34 -2.70 -11.34 -2.66
N GLU A 35 -3.76 -12.09 -2.37
CA GLU A 35 -5.14 -11.63 -2.51
C GLU A 35 -5.53 -10.47 -1.60
N HIS A 36 -4.88 -10.34 -0.44
CA HIS A 36 -5.14 -9.23 0.48
C HIS A 36 -4.46 -7.93 0.03
N TYR A 37 -3.44 -8.00 -0.83
CA TYR A 37 -2.74 -6.84 -1.37
C TYR A 37 -3.29 -6.37 -2.72
N LEU A 38 -3.74 -7.29 -3.58
CA LEU A 38 -4.24 -6.96 -4.92
C LEU A 38 -5.27 -5.81 -4.96
N PRO A 39 -6.24 -5.67 -4.01
CA PRO A 39 -7.17 -4.54 -3.97
C PRO A 39 -6.48 -3.16 -3.92
N VAL A 40 -5.30 -3.07 -3.31
CA VAL A 40 -4.51 -1.84 -3.21
C VAL A 40 -4.10 -1.33 -4.60
N LEU A 41 -3.77 -2.24 -5.51
CA LEU A 41 -3.37 -1.89 -6.89
C LEU A 41 -4.50 -1.24 -7.67
N TYR A 42 -5.75 -1.63 -7.42
CA TYR A 42 -6.91 -0.97 -8.04
C TYR A 42 -7.07 0.45 -7.54
N ILE A 43 -6.75 0.74 -6.28
CA ILE A 43 -6.76 2.11 -5.75
C ILE A 43 -5.59 2.92 -6.32
N ALA A 44 -4.39 2.33 -6.39
CA ALA A 44 -3.21 2.98 -6.99
C ALA A 44 -3.44 3.37 -8.45
N ALA A 45 -4.08 2.51 -9.23
CA ALA A 45 -4.40 2.77 -10.64
C ALA A 45 -5.31 3.99 -10.87
N GLN A 46 -6.03 4.45 -9.84
CA GLN A 46 -6.89 5.63 -9.93
C GLN A 46 -6.12 6.95 -9.77
N GLN A 47 -4.91 6.93 -9.20
CA GLN A 47 -4.13 8.13 -8.89
C GLN A 47 -3.59 8.80 -10.15
N GLN A 48 -4.05 10.01 -10.44
CA GLN A 48 -3.49 10.86 -11.49
C GLN A 48 -2.31 11.71 -10.97
N PRO A 49 -1.42 12.18 -11.88
CA PRO A 49 -0.31 13.05 -11.49
C PRO A 49 -0.78 14.29 -10.72
N GLY A 50 -0.26 14.47 -9.51
CA GLY A 50 -0.57 15.62 -8.66
C GLY A 50 -1.84 15.50 -7.82
N GLU A 51 -2.58 14.38 -7.89
CA GLU A 51 -3.68 14.15 -6.96
C GLU A 51 -3.16 13.85 -5.55
N PRO A 52 -3.80 14.43 -4.51
CA PRO A 52 -3.42 14.15 -3.14
C PRO A 52 -3.76 12.71 -2.77
N VAL A 53 -2.93 12.13 -1.91
CA VAL A 53 -3.21 10.87 -1.22
C VAL A 53 -3.45 11.18 0.25
N SER A 54 -4.44 10.50 0.83
CA SER A 54 -4.64 10.48 2.28
C SER A 54 -4.83 9.06 2.78
N PHE A 55 -4.44 8.83 4.03
CA PHE A 55 -4.61 7.56 4.72
C PHE A 55 -5.62 7.72 5.84
N PHE A 56 -6.47 6.72 6.02
CA PHE A 56 -7.47 6.67 7.09
C PHE A 56 -7.48 5.28 7.73
N ASN A 57 -8.01 5.16 8.95
CA ASN A 57 -7.90 3.92 9.72
C ASN A 57 -6.45 3.39 9.81
N ASP A 58 -5.45 4.28 9.82
CA ASP A 58 -4.03 3.92 9.79
C ASP A 58 -3.55 3.42 11.17
N HIS A 59 -3.80 2.15 11.44
CA HIS A 59 -3.38 1.44 12.64
C HIS A 59 -3.20 -0.05 12.36
N ILE A 60 -2.49 -0.72 13.27
CA ILE A 60 -2.21 -2.16 13.19
C ILE A 60 -2.89 -2.86 14.36
N ASP A 61 -3.78 -3.80 14.04
CA ASP A 61 -4.47 -4.65 14.99
C ASP A 61 -3.74 -5.98 15.19
N GLY A 62 -3.76 -6.50 16.42
CA GLY A 62 -3.14 -7.79 16.75
C GLY A 62 -1.64 -7.89 16.43
N GLY A 63 -0.96 -6.75 16.26
CA GLY A 63 0.47 -6.66 15.93
C GLY A 63 0.84 -6.97 14.48
N SER A 64 -0.11 -7.31 13.60
CA SER A 64 0.18 -7.72 12.21
C SER A 64 -0.88 -7.36 11.17
N ILE A 65 -2.10 -7.03 11.59
CA ILE A 65 -3.19 -6.72 10.66
C ILE A 65 -3.24 -5.21 10.45
N SER A 66 -2.74 -4.74 9.29
CA SER A 66 -2.91 -3.33 8.92
C SER A 66 -4.36 -3.06 8.55
N MET A 67 -4.94 -2.03 9.16
CA MET A 67 -6.29 -1.53 8.87
C MET A 67 -6.26 -0.28 7.98
N THR A 68 -5.09 0.08 7.46
CA THR A 68 -4.86 1.30 6.70
C THR A 68 -5.69 1.32 5.41
N GLY A 69 -6.59 2.30 5.31
CA GLY A 69 -7.30 2.67 4.09
C GLY A 69 -6.57 3.78 3.33
N VAL A 70 -6.63 3.71 2.00
CA VAL A 70 -6.05 4.71 1.09
C VAL A 70 -7.16 5.44 0.34
N ARG A 71 -7.02 6.76 0.21
CA ARG A 71 -7.91 7.60 -0.59
C ARG A 71 -7.09 8.48 -1.54
N ILE A 72 -7.52 8.50 -2.80
CA ILE A 72 -7.03 9.39 -3.86
C ILE A 72 -8.05 10.53 -4.04
N GLY A 73 -7.58 11.79 -4.06
CA GLY A 73 -8.46 12.98 -4.07
C GLY A 73 -9.23 13.18 -2.76
#